data_AF-A0A452XG22-F1
#
_entry.id   AF-A0A452XG22-F1
#
_cell.length_a   1.000
_cell.length_b   1.000
_cell.length_c   1.000
_cell.angle_alpha   90.00
_cell.angle_beta   90.00
_cell.angle_gamma   90.00
#
_symmetry.space_group_name_H-M   'P 1'
#
loop_
_entity.id
_entity.type
_entity.pdbx_description
1 polymer ?
#
loop_
_entity_poly.entity_id
_entity_poly.type
_entity_poly.pdbx_seq_one_letter_code
_entity_poly.pdbx_strand_id
1 'polypeptide(L)' 'EEVYTKDRVIVAVRQGNILATAFHPELTSDCRWHRFFLDMDKESHPKAFSALSLSSSSRDSAGGSKTKPFDLPIFE' A
#
# COMPACT_ATOMS: atom_id res chain seq x y z
N GLU A 1 6.09 -16.23 -32.28
CA GLU A 1 6.93 -15.64 -31.22
C GLU A 1 7.05 -14.15 -31.50
N GLU A 2 6.59 -13.28 -30.60
CA GLU A 2 6.82 -11.85 -30.73
C GLU A 2 8.30 -11.57 -30.46
N VAL A 3 9.00 -11.05 -31.46
CA VAL A 3 10.40 -10.66 -31.35
C VAL A 3 10.46 -9.38 -30.51
N TYR A 4 10.78 -9.52 -29.23
CA TYR A 4 11.07 -8.39 -28.37
C TYR A 4 12.37 -7.72 -28.85
N THR A 5 12.26 -6.54 -29.42
CA THR A 5 13.42 -5.70 -29.71
C THR A 5 14.01 -5.24 -28.37
N LYS A 6 15.34 -5.34 -28.25
CA LYS A 6 16.12 -5.04 -27.02
C LYS A 6 15.86 -3.63 -26.45
N ASP A 7 15.24 -2.77 -27.24
CA ASP A 7 14.98 -1.36 -26.92
C ASP A 7 13.75 -1.14 -26.03
N ARG A 8 12.90 -2.16 -25.83
CA ARG A 8 11.71 -2.06 -24.98
C ARG A 8 11.74 -3.10 -23.88
N VAL A 9 11.95 -2.64 -22.65
CA VAL A 9 11.95 -3.47 -21.45
C VAL A 9 10.93 -2.94 -20.45
N ILE A 10 10.25 -3.84 -19.75
CA ILE A 10 9.34 -3.49 -18.67
C ILE A 10 10.19 -3.13 -17.45
N VAL A 11 10.02 -1.92 -16.93
CA VAL A 11 10.81 -1.40 -15.79
C VAL A 11 9.98 -1.17 -14.53
N ALA A 12 8.66 -1.23 -14.63
CA ALA A 12 7.75 -1.14 -13.50
C ALA A 12 6.48 -1.95 -13.81
N VAL A 13 5.93 -2.60 -12.78
CA VAL A 13 4.67 -3.37 -12.86
C VAL A 13 3.80 -3.07 -11.64
N ARG A 14 2.48 -3.14 -11.84
CA ARG A 14 1.49 -2.98 -10.77
C ARG A 14 0.47 -4.12 -10.85
N GLN A 15 0.15 -4.73 -9.72
CA GLN A 15 -0.91 -5.71 -9.58
C GLN A 15 -1.71 -5.42 -8.31
N GLY A 16 -2.94 -4.92 -8.46
CA GLY A 16 -3.74 -4.49 -7.31
C GLY A 16 -3.03 -3.40 -6.50
N ASN A 17 -2.76 -3.69 -5.22
CA ASN A 17 -2.04 -2.84 -4.27
C ASN A 17 -0.51 -3.08 -4.25
N ILE A 18 0.02 -3.94 -5.11
CA ILE A 18 1.45 -4.23 -5.20
C ILE A 18 2.06 -3.41 -6.36
N LEU A 19 3.18 -2.74 -6.08
CA LEU A 19 4.00 -2.00 -7.03
C LEU A 19 5.44 -2.52 -6.98
N ALA A 20 6.04 -2.83 -8.13
CA ALA A 20 7.44 -3.22 -8.23
C ALA A 20 8.16 -2.43 -9.33
N THR A 21 9.40 -2.04 -9.08
CA THR A 21 10.27 -1.30 -10.00
C THR A 21 11.60 -2.02 -10.17
N ALA A 22 12.15 -2.03 -11.39
CA ALA A 22 13.47 -2.58 -11.70
C ALA A 22 14.61 -1.56 -11.49
N PHE A 23 14.28 -0.39 -10.93
CA PHE A 23 15.18 0.70 -10.61
C PHE A 23 14.92 1.19 -9.19
N HIS A 24 15.83 2.02 -8.70
CA HIS A 24 15.81 2.61 -7.36
C HIS A 24 15.18 4.03 -7.40
N PRO A 25 13.85 4.18 -7.16
CA PRO A 25 13.19 5.49 -7.20
C PRO A 25 13.72 6.47 -6.15
N GLU A 26 14.44 6.00 -5.13
CA GLU A 26 15.05 6.78 -4.05
C GLU A 26 16.36 7.48 -4.44
N LEU A 27 17.01 7.05 -5.53
CA LEU A 27 18.28 7.64 -5.98
C LEU A 27 18.09 8.91 -6.82
N THR A 28 16.88 9.47 -6.84
CA THR A 28 16.54 10.74 -7.47
C THR A 28 15.73 11.60 -6.51
N SER A 29 15.82 12.92 -6.66
CA SER A 29 14.98 13.88 -5.93
C SER A 29 13.52 13.90 -6.41
N ASP A 30 13.20 13.18 -7.49
CA ASP A 30 11.85 13.08 -8.03
C ASP A 30 10.98 12.09 -7.23
N CYS A 31 10.09 12.63 -6.41
CA CYS A 31 9.20 11.82 -5.57
C CYS A 31 7.95 11.29 -6.28
N ARG A 32 7.81 11.38 -7.62
CA ARG A 32 6.58 10.95 -8.31
C ARG A 32 6.25 9.47 -8.12
N TRP A 33 7.24 8.57 -8.14
CA TRP A 33 7.00 7.15 -7.87
C TRP A 33 6.54 6.87 -6.45
N HIS A 34 7.13 7.57 -5.47
CA HIS A 34 6.71 7.50 -4.07
C HIS A 34 5.28 8.00 -3.88
N ARG A 35 4.93 9.14 -4.51
CA ARG A 35 3.56 9.66 -4.49
C ARG A 35 2.57 8.71 -5.14
N PHE A 36 2.94 8.14 -6.29
CA PHE A 36 2.12 7.15 -6.98
C PHE A 36 1.83 5.93 -6.09
N PHE A 37 2.84 5.39 -5.40
CA PHE A 37 2.65 4.30 -4.44
C PHE A 37 1.68 4.67 -3.30
N LEU A 38 1.82 5.86 -2.71
CA LEU A 38 0.92 6.31 -1.63
C LEU A 38 -0.51 6.56 -2.13
N ASP A 39 -0.67 7.04 -3.36
CA ASP A 39 -1.98 7.28 -3.95
C ASP A 39 -2.71 5.97 -4.31
N MET A 40 -1.99 4.86 -4.50
CA MET A 40 -2.60 3.55 -4.75
C MET A 40 -3.52 3.09 -3.60
N ASP A 41 -3.30 3.55 -2.37
CA ASP A 41 -4.12 3.19 -1.20
C ASP A 41 -5.57 3.71 -1.32
N LYS A 42 -5.75 4.83 -2.04
CA LYS A 42 -7.08 5.41 -2.32
C LYS A 42 -7.92 4.53 -3.25
N GLU A 43 -7.28 3.72 -4.08
CA GLU A 43 -7.94 2.84 -5.03
C GLU A 43 -8.21 1.44 -4.45
N SER A 44 -7.40 0.99 -3.47
CA SER A 44 -7.49 -0.37 -2.92
C SER A 44 -8.53 -0.58 -1.81
N HIS A 45 -9.07 0.48 -1.18
CA HIS A 45 -9.91 0.31 0.00
C HIS A 45 -11.17 1.19 0.12
N PRO A 46 -12.34 0.71 -0.36
CA PRO A 46 -13.61 0.97 0.31
C PRO A 46 -13.83 0.04 1.54
N LYS A 47 -13.20 -1.15 1.60
CA LYS A 47 -13.51 -2.19 2.60
C LYS A 47 -12.65 -2.21 3.87
N ALA A 48 -11.35 -1.91 3.80
CA ALA A 48 -10.50 -1.88 5.01
C ALA A 48 -10.76 -0.61 5.84
N PHE A 49 -10.95 0.54 5.19
CA PHE A 49 -11.33 1.78 5.86
C PHE A 49 -12.75 1.74 6.45
N SER A 50 -13.69 0.99 5.84
CA SER A 50 -15.02 0.81 6.43
C SER A 50 -14.97 -0.01 7.72
N ALA A 51 -14.07 -1.01 7.80
CA ALA A 51 -13.87 -1.79 9.03
C ALA A 51 -13.31 -0.92 10.18
N LEU A 52 -12.43 0.04 9.87
CA LEU A 52 -11.91 1.01 10.84
C LEU A 52 -12.93 2.11 11.20
N SER A 53 -13.81 2.50 10.26
CA SER A 53 -14.88 3.47 10.54
C SER A 53 -15.92 2.93 11.52
N LEU A 54 -16.16 1.62 11.54
CA LEU A 54 -17.09 0.97 12.49
C LEU A 54 -16.59 0.95 13.94
N SER A 55 -15.28 1.13 14.20
CA SER A 55 -14.73 1.11 15.56
C SER A 55 -14.68 2.48 16.24
N SER A 56 -15.00 3.58 15.53
CA SER A 56 -14.97 4.94 16.09
C SER A 56 -16.25 5.32 16.87
N SER A 57 -17.29 4.49 16.79
CA SER A 57 -18.58 4.69 17.47
C SER A 57 -18.74 3.80 18.72
N SER A 58 -17.76 3.82 19.62
CA SER A 58 -17.92 3.29 20.98
C SER A 58 -17.07 4.11 21.95
N ARG A 59 -17.56 5.29 22.29
CA ARG A 59 -17.14 6.01 23.49
C ARG A 59 -17.94 5.45 24.65
N ASP A 60 -17.47 4.35 25.23
CA ASP A 60 -17.92 3.93 26.56
C ASP A 60 -16.84 4.24 27.58
N SER A 61 -17.30 4.96 28.60
CA SER A 61 -16.53 5.38 29.76
C SER A 61 -16.26 4.17 30.67
N ALA A 62 -15.11 4.23 31.35
CA ALA A 62 -14.74 3.48 32.56
C ALA A 62 -14.08 2.09 32.39
N GLY A 63 -12.96 1.92 33.10
CA GLY A 63 -12.43 0.61 33.52
C GLY A 63 -11.31 0.05 32.64
N GLY A 64 -10.11 -0.10 33.22
CA GLY A 64 -8.91 -0.48 32.47
C GLY A 64 -8.87 -1.92 31.96
N SER A 65 -8.13 -2.13 30.86
CA SER A 65 -7.22 -3.27 30.66
C SER A 65 -6.43 -3.06 29.35
N LYS A 66 -5.19 -3.54 29.34
CA LYS A 66 -4.21 -3.49 28.22
C LYS A 66 -4.84 -3.84 26.86
N THR A 67 -4.61 -3.03 25.83
CA THR A 67 -4.58 -3.52 24.44
C THR A 67 -3.35 -2.96 23.72
N LYS A 68 -2.44 -3.86 23.38
CA LYS A 68 -1.21 -3.56 22.61
C LYS A 68 -1.58 -3.01 21.23
N PRO A 69 -0.74 -2.15 20.63
CA PRO A 69 -0.96 -1.69 19.26
C PRO A 69 -0.90 -2.88 18.29
N PHE A 70 -1.76 -2.80 17.27
CA PHE A 70 -2.00 -3.77 16.22
C PHE A 70 -0.69 -4.25 15.55
N ASP A 71 -0.36 -5.53 15.71
CA ASP A 71 0.62 -6.17 14.84
C ASP A 71 0.01 -6.29 13.45
N LEU A 72 0.72 -5.79 12.44
CA LEU A 72 0.38 -5.94 11.04
C LEU A 72 0.48 -7.42 10.65
N PRO A 73 -0.40 -7.93 9.77
CA PRO A 73 -0.36 -9.32 9.37
C PRO A 73 0.96 -9.63 8.64
N ILE A 74 1.71 -10.58 9.19
CA ILE A 74 2.83 -11.21 8.51
C ILE A 74 2.23 -12.19 7.51
N PHE A 75 2.53 -12.01 6.23
CA PHE A 75 2.19 -12.96 5.18
C PHE A 75 3.41 -13.88 4.99
N GLU A 76 3.21 -15.18 5.26
CA GLU A 76 4.16 -16.26 4.91
C GLU A 76 4.08 -16.64 3.43
#